data_AF-A0A221W4Z8-F1
#
_entry.id   AF-A0A221W4Z8-F1
#
_cell.length_a   1.000
_cell.length_b   1.000
_cell.length_c   1.000
_cell.angle_alpha   90.00
_cell.angle_beta   90.00
_cell.angle_gamma   90.00
#
_symmetry.space_group_name_H-M   'P 1'
#
loop_
_entity.id
_entity.type
_entity.pdbx_description
1 polymer ?
#
loop_
_entity_poly.entity_id
_entity_poly.type
_entity_poly.pdbx_seq_one_letter_code
_entity_poly.pdbx_strand_id
1 'polypeptide(L)'
;MLRVDGGEAVPVADGLGAPQGRAFRDGELFVVETGPRLPRAVDPTTGQRRIDVADLPVGLPSGVTRAEPALFCHGLPGLPRRFAGLAVDSTGALYLSADGEGSVLRLTPRPAEPSRDRSEDASATADQERVIPGEDAD
;
A
#
# COMPACT_ATOMS: atom_id res chain seq x y z
N MET A 1 0.67 11.49 8.49
CA MET A 1 -0.28 10.77 9.35
C MET A 1 0.30 10.71 10.75
N LEU A 2 -0.52 10.97 11.77
CA LEU A 2 -0.08 11.12 13.16
C LEU A 2 -0.87 10.17 14.06
N ARG A 3 -0.23 9.69 15.13
CA ARG A 3 -0.90 9.12 16.32
C ARG A 3 -0.78 10.12 17.48
N VAL A 4 -1.62 9.96 18.51
CA VAL A 4 -1.57 10.81 19.69
C VAL A 4 -1.09 9.98 20.87
N ASP A 5 0.08 10.31 21.42
CA ASP A 5 0.68 9.65 22.57
C ASP A 5 0.84 10.68 23.70
N GLY A 6 0.18 10.47 24.84
CA GLY A 6 0.28 11.40 25.98
C GLY A 6 -0.16 12.84 25.68
N GLY A 7 -0.99 13.03 24.65
CA GLY A 7 -1.41 14.36 24.18
C GLY A 7 -0.48 14.98 23.13
N GLU A 8 0.63 14.34 22.80
CA GLU A 8 1.55 14.77 21.75
C GLU A 8 1.24 14.05 20.43
N ALA A 9 1.33 14.79 19.32
CA ALA A 9 1.15 14.22 17.99
C ALA A 9 2.47 13.62 17.47
N VAL A 10 2.53 12.30 17.35
CA VAL A 10 3.71 11.53 16.91
C VAL A 10 3.52 11.09 15.45
N PRO A 11 4.50 11.35 14.54
CA PRO A 11 4.39 10.91 13.16
C PRO A 11 4.45 9.38 13.05
N VAL A 12 3.54 8.82 12.27
CA VAL A 12 3.48 7.38 11.95
C VAL A 12 3.90 7.11 10.51
N ALA A 13 3.44 7.96 9.59
CA ALA A 13 3.82 7.88 8.18
C ALA A 13 3.77 9.26 7.53
N ASP A 14 4.73 9.51 6.66
CA ASP A 14 4.89 10.68 5.80
C ASP A 14 4.93 10.27 4.33
N GLY A 15 5.03 11.24 3.40
CA GLY A 15 5.23 10.94 1.98
C GLY A 15 4.10 10.15 1.31
N LEU A 16 2.91 10.09 1.91
CA LEU A 16 1.75 9.42 1.33
C LEU A 16 1.19 10.22 0.15
N GLY A 17 0.88 9.54 -0.94
CA GLY A 17 0.32 10.12 -2.17
C GLY A 17 -1.19 10.34 -2.07
N ALA A 18 -1.60 11.55 -1.67
CA ALA A 18 -3.00 11.93 -1.49
C ALA A 18 -3.79 10.90 -0.64
N PRO A 19 -3.39 10.71 0.64
CA PRO A 19 -4.04 9.76 1.54
C PRO A 19 -5.47 10.20 1.85
N GLN A 20 -6.41 9.25 1.80
CA GLN A 20 -7.83 9.50 2.08
C GLN A 20 -8.36 8.55 3.16
N GLY A 21 -9.37 7.73 2.86
CA GLY A 21 -9.98 6.78 3.79
C GLY A 21 -8.97 5.96 4.58
N ARG A 22 -9.27 5.73 5.85
CA ARG A 22 -8.41 5.00 6.79
C ARG A 22 -9.23 4.03 7.62
N ALA A 23 -8.67 2.87 7.91
CA ALA A 23 -9.27 1.90 8.82
C ALA A 23 -8.19 1.13 9.57
N PHE A 24 -8.50 0.70 10.79
CA PHE A 24 -7.59 -0.05 11.65
C PHE A 24 -8.03 -1.51 11.73
N ARG A 25 -7.10 -2.45 11.55
CA ARG A 25 -7.37 -3.89 11.60
C ARG A 25 -6.13 -4.63 12.08
N ASP A 26 -6.31 -5.53 13.05
CA ASP A 26 -5.26 -6.44 13.55
C ASP A 26 -3.93 -5.75 13.94
N GLY A 27 -4.00 -4.52 14.48
CA GLY A 27 -2.81 -3.76 14.88
C GLY A 27 -2.16 -2.97 13.75
N GLU A 28 -2.63 -3.10 12.50
CA GLU A 28 -2.16 -2.33 11.35
C GLU A 28 -3.17 -1.23 10.99
N LEU A 29 -2.66 -0.07 10.56
CA LEU A 29 -3.49 0.94 9.92
C LEU A 29 -3.44 0.81 8.41
N PHE A 30 -4.61 0.74 7.79
CA PHE A 30 -4.80 0.80 6.35
C PHE A 30 -5.18 2.22 5.94
N VAL A 31 -4.53 2.71 4.89
CA VAL A 31 -4.85 3.99 4.24
C VAL A 31 -4.97 3.78 2.74
N VAL A 32 -6.00 4.34 2.12
CA VAL A 32 -6.07 4.41 0.65
C VAL A 32 -5.35 5.65 0.16
N GLU A 33 -4.45 5.46 -0.80
CA GLU A 33 -3.70 6.52 -1.47
C GLU A 33 -4.25 6.69 -2.89
N THR A 34 -4.86 7.84 -3.17
CA THR A 34 -5.50 8.10 -4.47
C THR A 34 -4.52 8.53 -5.57
N GLY A 35 -3.35 9.03 -5.19
CA GLY A 35 -2.27 9.35 -6.14
C GLY A 35 -1.70 8.08 -6.81
N PRO A 36 -1.12 7.15 -6.03
CA PRO A 36 -0.61 5.87 -6.54
C PRO A 36 -1.70 4.79 -6.69
N ARG A 37 -2.96 5.08 -6.36
CA ARG A 37 -4.13 4.21 -6.55
C ARG A 37 -4.03 2.84 -5.87
N LEU A 38 -3.69 2.82 -4.59
CA LEU A 38 -3.47 1.60 -3.82
C LEU A 38 -3.87 1.76 -2.35
N PRO A 39 -4.12 0.66 -1.60
CA PRO A 39 -4.13 0.67 -0.16
C PRO A 39 -2.72 0.39 0.38
N ARG A 40 -2.38 1.05 1.47
CA ARG A 40 -1.14 0.84 2.21
C ARG A 40 -1.45 0.43 3.63
N ALA A 41 -0.88 -0.70 4.04
CA ALA A 41 -0.79 -1.08 5.44
C ALA A 41 0.41 -0.39 6.08
N VAL A 42 0.22 0.14 7.28
CA VAL A 42 1.25 0.84 8.06
C VAL A 42 1.21 0.30 9.48
N ASP A 43 2.36 -0.15 9.96
CA ASP A 43 2.55 -0.44 11.39
C ASP A 43 2.54 0.89 12.17
N PRO A 44 1.58 1.11 13.08
CA PRO A 44 1.46 2.36 13.82
C PRO A 44 2.61 2.60 14.81
N THR A 45 3.35 1.56 15.19
CA THR A 45 4.46 1.59 16.14
C THR A 45 5.77 1.91 15.43
N THR A 46 6.07 1.17 14.37
CA THR A 46 7.37 1.22 13.67
C THR A 46 7.36 2.10 12.42
N GLY A 47 6.18 2.43 11.89
CA GLY A 47 6.03 3.14 10.63
C GLY A 47 6.34 2.29 9.39
N GLN A 48 6.60 0.98 9.55
CA GLN A 48 6.82 0.05 8.44
C GLN A 48 5.60 -0.02 7.52
N ARG A 49 5.83 -0.16 6.21
CA ARG A 49 4.80 0.01 5.19
C ARG A 49 4.77 -1.16 4.21
N ARG A 50 3.57 -1.61 3.85
CA ARG A 50 3.32 -2.64 2.85
C ARG A 50 2.24 -2.19 1.86
N ILE A 51 2.40 -2.54 0.59
CA ILE A 51 1.37 -2.39 -0.44
C ILE A 51 0.72 -3.76 -0.62
N ASP A 52 -0.60 -3.82 -0.52
CA ASP A 52 -1.33 -5.09 -0.62
C ASP A 52 -1.85 -5.34 -2.06
N VAL A 53 -2.29 -4.29 -2.75
CA VAL A 53 -2.82 -4.34 -4.13
C VAL A 53 -2.61 -2.99 -4.81
N ALA A 54 -2.43 -2.96 -6.13
CA ALA A 54 -2.28 -1.73 -6.90
C ALA A 54 -3.46 -1.54 -7.87
N ASP A 55 -3.48 -0.40 -8.56
CA ASP A 55 -4.42 -0.07 -9.63
C ASP A 55 -5.91 -0.11 -9.21
N LEU A 56 -6.19 0.24 -7.96
CA LEU A 56 -7.55 0.35 -7.47
C LEU A 56 -8.35 1.45 -8.21
N PRO A 57 -9.68 1.34 -8.32
CA PRO A 57 -10.54 2.31 -9.01
C PRO A 57 -10.79 3.59 -8.17
N VAL A 58 -9.73 4.11 -7.57
CA VAL A 58 -9.72 5.34 -6.76
C VAL A 58 -8.97 6.44 -7.50
N GLY A 59 -9.34 7.68 -7.22
CA GLY A 59 -8.79 8.85 -7.89
C GLY A 59 -9.09 8.88 -9.38
N LEU A 60 -8.42 9.80 -10.09
CA LEU A 60 -8.46 9.81 -11.55
C LEU A 60 -7.51 8.75 -12.11
N PRO A 61 -7.84 8.13 -13.26
CA PRO A 61 -6.88 7.30 -13.98
C PRO A 61 -5.59 8.07 -14.28
N SER A 62 -4.46 7.35 -14.32
CA SER A 62 -3.14 7.93 -14.59
C SER A 62 -3.14 8.74 -15.90
N GLY A 63 -2.61 9.95 -15.87
CA GLY A 63 -2.56 10.87 -17.03
C GLY A 63 -3.86 11.63 -17.30
N VAL A 64 -4.95 11.33 -16.58
CA VAL A 64 -6.22 12.08 -16.71
C VAL A 64 -6.25 13.23 -15.73
N THR A 65 -6.48 14.45 -16.24
CA THR A 65 -6.78 15.63 -15.43
C THR A 65 -8.23 16.03 -15.63
N ARG A 66 -8.91 16.41 -14.54
CA ARG A 66 -10.27 16.95 -14.58
C ARG A 66 -10.32 18.22 -13.74
N ALA A 67 -11.06 19.22 -14.21
CA ALA A 67 -11.35 20.41 -13.40
C ALA A 67 -12.11 20.01 -12.13
N GLU A 68 -11.63 20.47 -10.98
CA GLU A 68 -12.32 20.24 -9.72
C GLU A 68 -13.65 21.00 -9.71
N PRO A 69 -14.78 20.35 -9.39
CA PRO A 69 -16.04 21.04 -9.24
C PRO A 69 -15.99 22.12 -8.16
N ALA A 70 -16.71 23.23 -8.38
CA ALA A 70 -16.83 24.27 -7.38
C ALA A 70 -17.63 23.76 -6.17
N LEU A 71 -17.13 24.05 -4.96
CA LEU A 71 -17.83 23.75 -3.70
C LEU A 71 -19.07 24.63 -3.50
N PHE A 72 -19.18 25.74 -4.23
CA PHE A 72 -20.31 26.67 -4.21
C PHE A 72 -20.60 27.17 -5.62
N CYS A 73 -21.89 27.36 -5.94
CA CYS A 73 -22.34 27.91 -7.22
C CYS A 73 -23.50 28.87 -6.98
N HIS A 74 -23.36 30.13 -7.36
CA HIS A 74 -24.38 31.17 -7.17
C HIS A 74 -24.91 31.29 -5.72
N GLY A 75 -24.05 31.10 -4.72
CA GLY A 75 -24.43 31.16 -3.30
C GLY A 75 -25.11 29.90 -2.75
N LEU A 76 -25.27 28.85 -3.56
CA LEU A 76 -25.76 27.54 -3.14
C LEU A 76 -24.60 26.53 -3.00
N PRO A 77 -24.74 25.50 -2.14
CA PRO A 77 -23.80 24.39 -2.09
C PRO A 77 -23.60 23.75 -3.46
N GLY A 78 -22.35 23.57 -3.85
CA GLY A 78 -21.94 22.89 -5.08
C GLY A 78 -21.71 21.40 -4.85
N LEU A 79 -20.79 20.81 -5.61
CA LEU A 79 -20.47 19.39 -5.50
C LEU A 79 -19.36 19.16 -4.46
N PRO A 80 -19.55 18.24 -3.49
CA PRO A 80 -18.47 17.87 -2.58
C PRO A 80 -17.33 17.21 -3.36
N ARG A 81 -16.11 17.35 -2.83
CA ARG A 81 -14.95 16.66 -3.38
C ARG A 81 -15.17 15.15 -3.30
N ARG A 82 -14.68 14.46 -4.33
CA ARG A 82 -14.66 12.99 -4.33
C ARG A 82 -13.71 12.49 -3.24
N PHE A 83 -14.08 11.37 -2.64
CA PHE A 83 -13.37 10.79 -1.52
C PHE A 83 -13.51 9.28 -1.51
N ALA A 84 -12.38 8.58 -1.50
CA ALA A 84 -12.28 7.16 -1.27
C ALA A 84 -12.29 6.86 0.23
N GLY A 85 -13.18 5.98 0.66
CA GLY A 85 -13.38 5.59 2.05
C GLY A 85 -12.89 4.17 2.30
N LEU A 86 -12.44 3.88 3.53
CA LEU A 86 -12.11 2.54 3.99
C LEU A 86 -12.86 2.21 5.27
N ALA A 87 -13.37 0.98 5.36
CA ALA A 87 -14.00 0.41 6.55
C ALA A 87 -13.58 -1.05 6.72
N VAL A 88 -13.67 -1.57 7.94
CA VAL A 88 -13.39 -2.97 8.27
C VAL A 88 -14.65 -3.58 8.85
N ASP A 89 -15.03 -4.77 8.41
CA ASP A 89 -16.13 -5.51 9.02
C ASP A 89 -15.67 -6.34 10.23
N SER A 90 -16.63 -6.97 10.93
CA SER A 90 -16.33 -7.84 12.08
C SER A 90 -15.56 -9.11 11.73
N THR A 91 -15.40 -9.44 10.45
CA THR A 91 -14.63 -10.60 9.96
C THR A 91 -13.21 -10.23 9.55
N GLY A 92 -12.87 -8.93 9.56
CA GLY A 92 -11.58 -8.42 9.12
C GLY A 92 -11.49 -8.14 7.62
N ALA A 93 -12.59 -8.19 6.86
CA ALA A 93 -12.57 -7.77 5.47
C ALA A 93 -12.56 -6.23 5.37
N LEU A 94 -11.75 -5.70 4.46
CA LEU A 94 -11.69 -4.28 4.16
C LEU A 94 -12.70 -3.93 3.07
N TYR A 95 -13.50 -2.90 3.29
CA TYR A 95 -14.42 -2.34 2.30
C TYR A 95 -13.89 -0.99 1.84
N LEU A 96 -13.78 -0.83 0.53
CA LEU A 96 -13.36 0.40 -0.13
C LEU A 96 -14.53 1.00 -0.90
N SER A 97 -14.94 2.21 -0.55
CA SER A 97 -15.80 3.01 -1.42
C SER A 97 -14.91 3.76 -2.42
N ALA A 98 -14.91 3.32 -3.68
CA ALA A 98 -13.96 3.78 -4.69
C ALA A 98 -14.52 4.99 -5.44
N ASP A 99 -13.82 6.11 -5.38
CA ASP A 99 -14.30 7.41 -5.87
C ASP A 99 -13.99 7.68 -7.35
N GLY A 100 -13.22 6.80 -8.00
CA GLY A 100 -12.89 6.90 -9.42
C GLY A 100 -14.06 6.49 -10.31
N GLU A 101 -14.72 5.37 -9.97
CA GLU A 101 -15.86 4.83 -10.74
C GLU A 101 -17.15 4.67 -9.93
N GLY A 102 -17.11 4.88 -8.60
CA GLY A 102 -18.28 4.76 -7.72
C GLY A 102 -18.59 3.33 -7.26
N SER A 103 -17.65 2.39 -7.41
CA SER A 103 -17.81 1.00 -6.95
C SER A 103 -17.53 0.85 -5.44
N VAL A 104 -18.02 -0.25 -4.85
CA VAL A 104 -17.63 -0.68 -3.50
C VAL A 104 -16.93 -2.03 -3.62
N LEU A 105 -15.67 -2.09 -3.20
CA LEU A 105 -14.86 -3.30 -3.26
C LEU A 105 -14.73 -3.93 -1.88
N ARG A 106 -14.82 -5.26 -1.80
CA ARG A 106 -14.45 -6.04 -0.62
C ARG A 106 -13.07 -6.65 -0.85
N LEU A 107 -12.09 -6.21 -0.08
CA LEU A 107 -10.71 -6.70 -0.08
C LEU A 107 -10.55 -7.70 1.06
N THR A 108 -10.29 -8.95 0.72
CA THR A 108 -10.00 -10.01 1.69
C THR A 108 -8.49 -10.23 1.77
N PRO A 109 -7.95 -10.52 2.97
CA PRO A 109 -6.55 -10.91 3.10
C PRO A 109 -6.22 -12.07 2.15
N ARG A 110 -5.06 -11.99 1.50
CA ARG A 110 -4.49 -13.18 0.88
C ARG A 110 -4.10 -14.13 2.01
N PRO A 111 -4.47 -15.42 1.97
CA PRO A 111 -3.90 -16.40 2.88
C PRO A 111 -2.37 -16.29 2.83
N ALA A 112 -1.71 -16.26 3.99
CA ALA A 112 -0.25 -16.31 4.02
C ALA A 112 0.18 -17.59 3.30
N GLU A 113 0.93 -17.47 2.20
CA GLU A 113 1.62 -18.64 1.68
C GLU A 113 2.59 -19.11 2.78
N PRO A 114 2.62 -20.40 3.11
CA PRO A 114 3.62 -20.90 4.04
C PRO A 114 4.98 -20.50 3.50
N SER A 115 5.73 -19.75 4.31
CA SER A 115 7.08 -19.31 3.96
C SER A 115 7.85 -20.53 3.50
N ARG A 116 8.15 -20.63 2.19
CA ARG A 116 9.13 -21.60 1.72
C ARG A 116 10.44 -21.19 2.37
N ASP A 117 10.84 -21.99 3.35
CA ASP A 117 12.12 -21.91 3.99
C ASP A 117 13.20 -21.82 2.90
N ARG A 118 13.85 -20.67 2.78
CA ARG A 118 15.00 -20.47 1.87
C ARG A 118 16.27 -20.91 2.57
N SER A 119 16.25 -22.08 3.21
CA SER A 119 17.43 -22.69 3.81
C SER A 119 17.74 -24.03 3.15
N GLU A 120 17.84 -24.09 1.82
CA GLU A 120 18.39 -25.24 1.11
C GLU A 120 18.82 -24.81 -0.31
N ASP A 121 19.75 -23.85 -0.41
CA ASP A 121 20.51 -23.64 -1.67
C ASP A 121 21.92 -23.05 -1.45
N ALA A 122 22.47 -23.20 -0.24
CA ALA A 122 23.85 -22.83 0.08
C ALA A 122 24.66 -24.07 0.44
N SER A 123 24.70 -25.08 -0.45
CA SER A 123 25.61 -26.22 -0.33
C SER A 123 25.80 -26.93 -1.67
N ALA A 124 26.36 -26.25 -2.67
CA ALA A 124 26.98 -26.93 -3.82
C ALA A 124 27.87 -25.99 -4.65
N THR A 125 29.00 -25.52 -4.11
CA THR A 125 30.17 -25.17 -4.94
C THR A 125 31.44 -25.20 -4.10
N ALA A 126 32.00 -26.40 -3.92
CA ALA A 126 33.42 -26.58 -3.61
C ALA A 126 33.77 -28.07 -3.69
N ASP A 127 33.87 -28.61 -4.91
CA ASP A 127 34.90 -29.62 -5.15
C ASP A 127 35.14 -29.84 -6.65
N GLN A 128 36.40 -30.12 -6.99
CA GLN A 128 36.99 -30.38 -8.32
C GLN A 128 37.27 -29.10 -9.14
N GLU A 129 38.51 -28.82 -9.56
CA GLU A 129 39.45 -29.75 -10.19
C GLU A 129 40.94 -29.39 -9.92
N ARG A 130 41.73 -30.43 -9.67
CA ARG A 130 43.19 -30.41 -9.53
C ARG A 130 43.87 -30.55 -10.91
N VAL A 131 44.85 -29.68 -11.15
CA VAL A 131 46.17 -29.94 -11.78
C VAL A 131 46.24 -30.32 -13.27
N ILE A 132 46.92 -29.46 -14.05
CA ILE A 132 48.11 -29.82 -14.88
C ILE A 132 48.94 -28.55 -15.20
N PRO A 133 50.29 -28.55 -15.01
CA PRO A 133 51.18 -27.51 -15.53
C PRO A 133 51.96 -27.99 -16.77
N GLY A 134 52.36 -27.05 -17.62
CA GLY A 134 53.20 -27.22 -18.83
C GLY A 134 52.50 -26.58 -20.05
N GLU A 135 53.13 -25.86 -20.96
CA GLU A 135 54.54 -25.66 -21.28
C GLU A 135 54.62 -24.47 -22.28
N ASP A 136 55.67 -23.67 -22.16
CA ASP A 136 56.39 -22.81 -23.12
C ASP A 136 55.72 -22.17 -24.35
N ALA A 137 55.97 -20.86 -24.52
CA ALA A 137 56.53 -20.33 -25.77
C ALA A 137 57.20 -18.96 -25.54
N ASP A 138 58.46 -18.89 -25.96
CA ASP A 138 59.28 -17.69 -26.24
C ASP A 138 58.73 -16.92 -27.47
#